data_AF-A0A3P6SEI7-F1
#
_entry.id   AF-A0A3P6SEI7-F1
#
_cell.length_a   1.000
_cell.length_b   1.000
_cell.length_c   1.000
_cell.angle_alpha   90.00
_cell.angle_beta   90.00
_cell.angle_gamma   90.00
#
_symmetry.space_group_name_H-M   'P 1'
#
loop_
_entity.id
_entity.type
_entity.pdbx_description
1 polymer ?
#
loop_
_entity_poly.entity_id
_entity_poly.type
_entity_poly.pdbx_seq_one_letter_code
_entity_poly.pdbx_strand_id
1 'polypeptide(L)'
;MSHLDHDPYFQCDMIYCIDSISEVAMHDKHHSRFSDITRVKVSASQLNIWLRKECHYSTFHGYVFRVVPDSPTSLKKKAEIIIEELVNPSVGFSTDLSIWGWDQRRTVWVSVMTEVRHRLINR
;
A
#
# COMPACT_ATOMS: atom_id res chain seq x y z
N MET A 1 -33.75 20.00 -2.18
CA MET A 1 -33.47 18.56 -2.31
C MET A 1 -32.80 18.36 -3.66
N SER A 2 -31.49 18.51 -3.71
CA SER A 2 -30.69 18.29 -4.91
C SER A 2 -29.70 17.19 -4.59
N HIS A 3 -29.68 16.19 -5.48
CA HIS A 3 -28.92 14.96 -5.40
C HIS A 3 -27.45 15.24 -5.03
N LEU A 4 -27.02 14.65 -3.91
CA LEU A 4 -25.62 14.41 -3.61
C LEU A 4 -25.18 13.25 -4.50
N ASP A 5 -24.91 13.54 -5.77
CA ASP A 5 -24.14 12.64 -6.61
C ASP A 5 -22.77 12.48 -5.94
N HIS A 6 -22.45 11.26 -5.55
CA HIS A 6 -21.14 10.89 -5.03
C HIS A 6 -20.10 11.18 -6.10
N ASP A 7 -19.32 12.23 -5.87
CA ASP A 7 -18.24 12.63 -6.77
C ASP A 7 -17.15 11.55 -6.78
N PRO A 8 -16.84 10.91 -7.92
CA PRO A 8 -15.90 9.77 -7.99
C PRO A 8 -14.43 10.14 -7.73
N TYR A 9 -14.10 11.42 -7.47
CA TYR A 9 -12.73 11.92 -7.29
C TYR A 9 -12.07 11.57 -5.94
N PHE A 10 -12.77 10.95 -4.99
CA PHE A 10 -12.21 10.59 -3.68
C PHE A 10 -11.37 9.30 -3.66
N GLN A 11 -11.12 8.66 -4.80
CA GLN A 11 -10.45 7.34 -4.79
C GLN A 11 -8.93 7.38 -4.65
N CYS A 12 -8.27 8.52 -4.85
CA CYS A 12 -6.79 8.58 -4.78
C CYS A 12 -6.21 9.76 -3.98
N ASP A 13 -7.05 10.57 -3.32
CA ASP A 13 -6.68 11.68 -2.43
C ASP A 13 -5.69 12.73 -3.00
N MET A 14 -5.40 12.70 -4.30
CA MET A 14 -4.55 13.69 -4.96
C MET A 14 -5.35 14.97 -5.23
N ILE A 15 -4.85 16.10 -4.73
CA ILE A 15 -5.43 17.43 -4.98
C ILE A 15 -4.86 17.97 -6.29
N TYR A 16 -5.72 18.39 -7.22
CA TYR A 16 -5.34 18.95 -8.51
C TYR A 16 -6.40 19.92 -9.03
N CYS A 17 -6.02 20.77 -9.99
CA CYS A 17 -6.90 21.71 -10.69
C CYS A 17 -7.50 21.05 -11.93
N ILE A 18 -8.82 20.87 -11.94
CA ILE A 18 -9.55 20.23 -13.04
C ILE A 18 -9.48 21.00 -14.36
N ASP A 19 -9.27 22.32 -14.30
CA ASP A 19 -9.15 23.19 -15.47
C ASP A 19 -7.73 23.18 -16.08
N SER A 20 -6.76 22.57 -15.39
CA SER A 20 -5.38 22.44 -15.84
C SER A 20 -5.17 21.08 -16.53
N ILE A 21 -5.07 21.09 -17.86
CA ILE A 21 -4.84 19.88 -18.68
C ILE A 21 -3.61 19.09 -18.18
N SER A 22 -2.54 19.78 -17.79
CA SER A 22 -1.33 19.14 -17.25
C SER A 22 -1.57 18.46 -15.91
N GLU A 23 -2.38 19.04 -15.03
CA GLU A 23 -2.66 18.47 -13.72
C GLU A 23 -3.63 17.31 -13.80
N VAL A 24 -4.64 17.39 -14.68
CA VAL A 24 -5.53 16.27 -15.02
C VAL A 24 -4.72 15.07 -15.52
N ALA A 25 -3.76 15.30 -16.44
CA ALA A 25 -2.91 14.22 -16.96
C ALA A 25 -2.01 13.60 -15.86
N MET A 26 -1.51 14.41 -14.92
CA MET A 26 -0.77 13.90 -13.76
C MET A 26 -1.67 13.12 -12.80
N HIS A 27 -2.89 13.59 -12.56
CA HIS A 27 -3.89 12.89 -11.77
C HIS A 27 -4.23 11.54 -12.38
N ASP A 28 -4.51 11.44 -13.68
CA ASP A 28 -4.86 10.18 -14.32
C ASP A 28 -3.70 9.16 -14.26
N LYS A 29 -2.46 9.65 -14.40
CA LYS A 29 -1.25 8.85 -14.20
C LYS A 29 -1.08 8.40 -12.75
N HIS A 30 -1.43 9.23 -11.78
CA HIS A 30 -1.41 8.87 -10.37
C HIS A 30 -2.50 7.83 -10.07
N HIS A 31 -3.74 8.11 -10.44
CA HIS A 31 -4.89 7.25 -10.23
C HIS A 31 -4.69 5.85 -10.82
N SER A 32 -4.16 5.75 -12.05
CA SER A 32 -3.84 4.46 -12.68
C SER A 32 -2.77 3.64 -11.95
N ARG A 33 -1.87 4.28 -11.17
CA ARG A 33 -0.87 3.57 -10.35
C ARG A 33 -1.48 2.94 -9.10
N PHE A 34 -2.51 3.56 -8.53
CA PHE A 34 -3.15 3.13 -7.28
C PHE A 34 -4.40 2.28 -7.51
N SER A 35 -4.97 2.27 -8.73
CA SER A 35 -6.13 1.46 -9.06
C SER A 35 -5.81 -0.02 -9.35
N ASP A 36 -4.54 -0.36 -9.64
CA ASP A 36 -4.11 -1.75 -9.82
C ASP A 36 -3.87 -2.47 -8.49
N ILE A 37 -4.98 -2.89 -7.88
CA ILE A 37 -5.01 -3.62 -6.61
C ILE A 37 -4.26 -4.97 -6.70
N THR A 38 -4.06 -5.52 -7.91
CA THR A 38 -3.38 -6.82 -8.06
C THR A 38 -1.94 -6.80 -7.57
N ARG A 39 -1.28 -5.65 -7.66
CA ARG A 39 0.12 -5.46 -7.23
C ARG A 39 0.26 -5.55 -5.71
N VAL A 40 -0.73 -5.06 -4.97
CA VAL A 40 -0.72 -5.06 -3.50
C VAL A 40 -1.47 -6.25 -2.89
N LYS A 41 -2.36 -6.91 -3.64
CA LYS A 41 -3.15 -8.05 -3.15
C LYS A 41 -2.28 -9.18 -2.62
N VAL A 42 -2.64 -9.72 -1.47
CA VAL A 42 -1.94 -10.82 -0.79
C VAL A 42 -2.85 -12.04 -0.79
N SER A 43 -2.34 -13.20 -1.22
CA SER A 43 -3.10 -14.44 -1.10
C SER A 43 -3.07 -14.95 0.35
N ALA A 44 -4.09 -15.72 0.75
CA ALA A 44 -4.11 -16.37 2.06
C ALA A 44 -2.88 -17.27 2.28
N SER A 45 -2.37 -17.92 1.22
CA SER A 45 -1.17 -18.76 1.31
C SER A 45 0.10 -17.94 1.55
N GLN A 46 0.26 -16.79 0.88
CA GLN A 46 1.37 -15.86 1.13
C GLN A 46 1.32 -15.35 2.58
N LEU A 47 0.15 -14.89 3.03
CA LEU A 47 -0.04 -14.41 4.40
C LEU A 47 0.32 -15.48 5.43
N ASN A 48 -0.17 -16.71 5.26
CA ASN A 48 0.13 -17.82 6.15
C ASN A 48 1.63 -18.17 6.21
N ILE A 49 2.36 -18.02 5.10
CA ILE A 49 3.82 -18.22 5.08
C ILE A 49 4.50 -17.11 5.87
N TRP A 50 4.10 -15.86 5.70
CA TRP A 50 4.70 -14.71 6.39
C TRP A 50 4.45 -14.77 7.89
N LEU A 51 3.24 -15.12 8.33
CA LEU A 51 2.93 -15.29 9.75
C LEU A 51 3.82 -16.31 10.47
N ARG A 52 4.36 -17.30 9.75
CA ARG A 52 5.27 -18.31 10.30
C ARG A 52 6.74 -17.89 10.31
N LYS A 53 7.12 -16.91 9.49
CA LYS A 53 8.53 -16.58 9.21
C LYS A 53 8.93 -15.18 9.64
N GLU A 54 7.98 -14.28 9.81
CA GLU A 54 8.23 -12.87 10.12
C GLU A 54 7.77 -12.50 11.53
N CYS A 55 8.48 -11.56 12.13
CA CYS A 55 8.05 -10.91 13.36
C CYS A 55 6.81 -10.06 13.04
N HIS A 56 5.72 -10.29 13.78
CA HIS A 56 4.45 -9.62 13.52
C HIS A 56 3.62 -9.41 14.78
N TYR A 57 2.65 -8.52 14.65
CA TYR A 57 1.64 -8.20 15.64
C TYR A 57 0.26 -8.37 14.99
N SER A 58 -0.63 -9.10 15.66
CA SER A 58 -2.04 -9.13 15.26
C SER A 58 -2.71 -7.82 15.67
N THR A 59 -3.66 -7.38 14.85
CA THR A 59 -4.50 -6.21 15.09
C THR A 59 -5.95 -6.59 14.83
N PHE A 60 -6.89 -5.73 15.19
CA PHE A 60 -8.30 -5.95 14.89
C PHE A 60 -8.58 -6.03 13.37
N HIS A 61 -7.75 -5.39 12.55
CA HIS A 61 -7.96 -5.29 11.10
C HIS A 61 -7.02 -6.19 10.27
N GLY A 62 -6.17 -7.01 10.89
CA GLY A 62 -5.20 -7.83 10.20
C GLY A 62 -3.87 -7.91 10.94
N TYR A 63 -2.75 -7.74 10.23
CA TYR A 63 -1.41 -7.99 10.79
C TYR A 63 -0.43 -6.89 10.41
N VAL A 64 0.44 -6.54 11.35
CA VAL A 64 1.57 -5.64 11.13
C VAL A 64 2.87 -6.43 11.25
N PHE A 65 3.66 -6.44 10.18
CA PHE A 65 4.93 -7.14 10.09
C PHE A 65 6.10 -6.17 10.25
N ARG A 66 7.11 -6.59 11.00
CA ARG A 66 8.40 -5.91 11.09
C ARG A 66 9.40 -6.61 10.17
N VAL A 67 9.74 -5.96 9.05
CA VAL A 67 10.69 -6.48 8.06
C VAL A 67 12.06 -5.84 8.26
N VAL A 68 13.09 -6.67 8.42
CA VAL A 68 14.49 -6.26 8.56
C VAL A 68 15.26 -6.56 7.26
N PRO A 69 16.43 -5.93 7.03
CA PRO A 69 17.16 -6.09 5.78
C PRO A 69 17.58 -7.53 5.47
N ASP A 70 17.90 -8.33 6.49
CA ASP A 70 18.31 -9.72 6.29
C ASP A 70 17.12 -10.70 6.20
N SER A 71 15.89 -10.20 6.15
CA SER A 71 14.72 -11.05 5.98
C SER A 71 14.80 -11.85 4.67
N PRO A 72 14.69 -13.19 4.70
CA PRO A 72 14.72 -14.02 3.51
C PRO A 72 13.33 -14.16 2.86
N THR A 73 12.31 -13.45 3.35
CA THR A 73 10.93 -13.74 2.94
C THR A 73 10.51 -13.01 1.67
N SER A 74 9.49 -13.56 1.02
CA SER A 74 8.82 -12.88 -0.10
C SER A 74 8.09 -11.61 0.34
N LEU A 75 7.84 -11.40 1.64
CA LEU A 75 7.28 -10.15 2.15
C LEU A 75 8.27 -9.00 1.97
N LYS A 76 9.55 -9.22 2.28
CA LYS A 76 10.62 -8.24 2.06
C LYS A 76 10.64 -7.78 0.60
N LYS A 77 10.75 -8.73 -0.33
CA LYS A 77 10.76 -8.43 -1.77
C LYS A 77 9.52 -7.67 -2.21
N LYS A 78 8.34 -8.06 -1.71
CA LYS A 78 7.09 -7.38 -2.03
C LYS A 78 7.06 -5.95 -1.48
N ALA A 79 7.58 -5.73 -0.27
CA ALA A 79 7.68 -4.40 0.32
C ALA A 79 8.66 -3.51 -0.46
N GLU A 80 9.80 -4.05 -0.89
CA GLU A 80 10.78 -3.32 -1.72
C GLU A 80 10.14 -2.83 -3.03
N ILE A 81 9.48 -3.73 -3.76
CA ILE A 81 8.77 -3.40 -5.00
C ILE A 81 7.71 -2.33 -4.77
N ILE A 82 6.89 -2.45 -3.73
CA ILE A 82 5.85 -1.45 -3.41
C ILE A 82 6.49 -0.09 -3.09
N ILE A 83 7.58 -0.06 -2.33
CA ILE A 83 8.26 1.18 -1.98
C ILE A 83 8.86 1.85 -3.23
N GLU A 84 9.56 1.09 -4.06
CA GLU A 84 10.23 1.61 -5.26
C GLU A 84 9.23 2.06 -6.33
N GLU A 85 8.20 1.28 -6.59
CA GLU A 85 7.30 1.50 -7.71
C GLU A 85 6.10 2.39 -7.37
N LEU A 86 5.66 2.42 -6.11
CA LEU A 86 4.46 3.14 -5.68
C LEU A 86 4.75 4.26 -4.69
N VAL A 87 5.48 3.98 -3.60
CA VAL A 87 5.69 4.97 -2.53
C VAL A 87 6.64 6.07 -2.97
N ASN A 88 7.88 5.72 -3.35
CA ASN A 88 8.93 6.69 -3.69
C ASN A 88 8.49 7.69 -4.77
N PRO A 89 7.85 7.29 -5.89
CA PRO A 89 7.39 8.23 -6.90
C PRO A 89 6.28 9.17 -6.40
N SER A 90 5.50 8.74 -5.41
CA SER A 90 4.35 9.50 -4.90
C SER A 90 4.76 10.56 -3.88
N VAL A 91 5.85 10.33 -3.15
CA VAL A 91 6.41 11.29 -2.18
C VAL A 91 7.62 12.07 -2.74
N GLY A 92 7.98 11.86 -4.02
CA GLY A 92 9.11 12.53 -4.66
C GLY A 92 10.49 12.09 -4.13
N PHE A 93 10.58 10.89 -3.55
CA PHE A 93 11.86 10.32 -3.10
C PHE A 93 12.69 9.84 -4.29
N SER A 94 14.00 10.08 -4.25
CA SER A 94 14.93 9.51 -5.24
C SER A 94 14.99 7.99 -5.13
N THR A 95 14.95 7.32 -6.27
CA THR A 95 15.12 5.87 -6.42
C THR A 95 16.52 5.40 -6.04
N ASP A 96 17.48 6.31 -5.95
CA ASP A 96 18.90 5.99 -5.75
C ASP A 96 19.23 5.77 -4.27
N LEU A 97 18.27 6.05 -3.38
CA LEU A 97 18.41 5.85 -1.95
C LEU A 97 18.01 4.43 -1.57
N SER A 98 18.96 3.67 -1.03
CA SER A 98 18.71 2.35 -0.45
C SER A 98 17.57 2.41 0.58
N ILE A 99 16.55 1.56 0.38
CA ILE A 99 15.44 1.36 1.33
C ILE A 99 15.97 1.07 2.72
N TRP A 100 17.00 0.22 2.80
CA TRP A 100 17.56 -0.28 4.05
C TRP A 100 18.60 0.65 4.68
N GLY A 101 18.96 1.74 3.97
CA GLY A 101 20.07 2.60 4.34
C GLY A 101 21.42 1.99 4.00
N TRP A 102 22.48 2.78 4.15
CA TRP A 102 23.86 2.34 3.91
C TRP A 102 24.37 1.42 5.02
N ASP A 103 23.83 1.55 6.23
CA ASP A 103 24.20 0.80 7.42
C ASP A 103 23.33 -0.44 7.67
N GLN A 104 22.33 -0.69 6.81
CA GLN A 104 21.40 -1.82 6.93
C GLN A 104 20.70 -1.86 8.31
N ARG A 105 20.38 -0.70 8.89
CA ARG A 105 19.67 -0.64 10.20
C ARG A 105 18.20 -0.26 10.08
N ARG A 106 17.76 0.20 8.90
CA ARG A 106 16.35 0.57 8.71
C ARG A 106 15.46 -0.65 8.77
N THR A 107 14.28 -0.46 9.33
CA THR A 107 13.25 -1.48 9.42
C THR A 107 12.02 -0.97 8.66
N VAL A 108 11.41 -1.83 7.87
CA VAL A 108 10.16 -1.54 7.17
C VAL A 108 9.00 -2.19 7.93
N TRP A 109 7.91 -1.45 8.11
CA TRP A 109 6.70 -1.95 8.76
C TRP A 109 5.60 -2.11 7.73
N VAL A 110 5.10 -3.33 7.54
CA VAL A 110 4.09 -3.65 6.52
C VAL A 110 2.78 -4.03 7.20
N SER A 111 1.72 -3.30 6.90
CA SER A 111 0.36 -3.64 7.34
C SER A 111 -0.36 -4.43 6.26
N VAL A 112 -0.89 -5.61 6.61
CA VAL A 112 -1.78 -6.39 5.76
C VAL A 112 -3.16 -6.39 6.39
N MET A 113 -4.09 -5.70 5.73
CA MET A 113 -5.48 -5.65 6.16
C MET A 113 -6.22 -6.89 5.65
N THR A 114 -6.94 -7.56 6.54
CA THR A 114 -7.86 -8.62 6.17
C THR A 114 -9.27 -8.05 6.14
N GLU A 115 -10.02 -8.27 5.06
CA GLU A 115 -11.43 -7.85 5.01
C GLU A 115 -12.19 -8.45 6.20
N VAL A 116 -12.60 -7.60 7.13
CA VAL A 116 -13.59 -7.98 8.14
C VAL A 116 -14.90 -8.09 7.39
N ARG A 117 -15.32 -9.31 7.05
CA ARG A 117 -16.73 -9.54 6.74
C ARG A 117 -17.49 -9.13 8.00
N HIS A 118 -18.09 -7.94 7.99
CA HIS A 118 -19.15 -7.63 8.92
C HIS A 118 -20.21 -8.70 8.74
N ARG A 119 -20.19 -9.73 9.59
CA ARG A 119 -21.36 -10.57 9.79
C ARG A 119 -22.39 -9.62 10.38
N LEU A 120 -23.29 -9.13 9.51
CA LEU A 120 -24.56 -8.58 9.95
C LEU A 120 -25.24 -9.68 10.75
N ILE A 121 -25.06 -9.64 12.07
CA ILE A 121 -25.86 -10.41 13.00
C ILE A 121 -27.20 -9.69 13.02
N ASN A 122 -28.08 -10.07 12.10
CA ASN A 122 -29.51 -9.80 12.27
C ASN A 122 -29.96 -10.67 13.45
N ARG A 123 -30.12 -10.04 14.62
CA ARG A 123 -30.93 -10.54 15.72
C ARG A 123 -32.26 -9.81 15.71
#